data_AF-A0A183AEV1-F1
#
_entry.id   AF-A0A183AEV1-F1
#
_cell.length_a   1.000
_cell.length_b   1.000
_cell.length_c   1.000
_cell.angle_alpha   90.00
_cell.angle_beta   90.00
_cell.angle_gamma   90.00
#
_symmetry.space_group_name_H-M   'P 1'
#
loop_
_entity.id
_entity.type
_entity.pdbx_description
1 polymer ?
#
loop_
_entity_poly.entity_id
_entity_poly.type
_entity_poly.pdbx_seq_one_letter_code
_entity_poly.pdbx_strand_id
1 'polypeptide(L)'
;MGKHQRILSQLLHPFYAVNMLLSVMFFVTKTVPPICTTMYNTCHIDFHEYELLIFLGSFVALRSKRQFSIPDYLSHFCLFAKILSVYMFWKQNAVYAVGFGLLWLMQACFCQQPTYSGPDRVLYLRDTTFDQEVVHGDSRTTWLVAFYTAWSPACIKLQPIFAELSEEYGLDFLKFGKLDITRYPDIAKKYSIDTSGWSKQLPTLILFRKGKEITRRPAIVGVNKKSIQKFFFTWENIVNSFSLGELYMECKKSHPTPKPIEAETEEPAKDKIE
;
A
#
# COMPACT_ATOMS: atom_id res chain seq x y z
N MET A 1 -4.56 1.53 19.06
CA MET A 1 -3.56 2.52 18.57
C MET A 1 -4.19 3.50 17.60
N GLY A 2 -4.05 4.81 17.85
CA GLY A 2 -4.54 5.86 16.96
C GLY A 2 -3.82 5.86 15.60
N LYS A 3 -4.48 6.36 14.54
CA LYS A 3 -3.94 6.42 13.16
C LYS A 3 -2.54 7.05 13.09
N HIS A 4 -2.31 8.12 13.86
CA HIS A 4 -1.02 8.81 13.90
C HIS A 4 0.11 7.99 14.56
N GLN A 5 -0.21 7.21 15.60
CA GLN A 5 0.77 6.31 16.24
C GLN A 5 1.17 5.15 15.31
N ARG A 6 0.24 4.65 14.48
CA ARG A 6 0.55 3.61 13.49
C ARG A 6 1.49 4.11 12.41
N ILE A 7 1.26 5.32 11.89
CA ILE A 7 2.16 5.95 10.90
C ILE A 7 3.56 6.16 11.50
N LEU A 8 3.64 6.66 12.73
CA LEU A 8 4.93 6.86 13.41
C LEU A 8 5.67 5.54 13.64
N SER A 9 4.96 4.50 14.08
CA SER A 9 5.49 3.15 14.26
C SER A 9 5.98 2.55 12.93
N GLN A 10 5.24 2.76 11.84
CA GLN A 10 5.66 2.36 10.49
C GLN A 10 6.95 3.07 10.05
N LEU A 11 7.09 4.36 10.33
CA LEU A 11 8.29 5.14 10.01
C LEU A 11 9.52 4.73 10.85
N LEU A 12 9.30 4.11 12.01
CA LEU A 12 10.37 3.58 12.86
C LEU A 12 10.93 2.24 12.36
N HIS A 13 10.33 1.65 11.32
CA HIS A 13 10.80 0.40 10.74
C HIS A 13 12.24 0.55 10.22
N PRO A 14 13.14 -0.44 10.46
CA PRO A 14 14.56 -0.37 10.06
C PRO A 14 14.76 0.01 8.59
N PHE A 15 13.83 -0.41 7.72
CA PHE A 15 13.78 -0.01 6.31
C PHE A 15 13.91 1.51 6.12
N TYR A 16 13.09 2.32 6.80
CA TYR A 16 13.09 3.77 6.59
C TYR A 16 14.35 4.42 7.19
N ALA A 17 14.84 3.92 8.33
CA ALA A 17 16.08 4.39 8.94
C ALA A 17 17.30 4.15 8.02
N VAL A 18 17.45 2.94 7.49
CA VAL A 18 18.55 2.60 6.57
C VAL A 18 18.40 3.36 5.24
N ASN A 19 17.19 3.52 4.72
CA ASN A 19 16.96 4.32 3.52
C ASN A 19 17.37 5.78 3.72
N MET A 20 17.03 6.37 4.87
CA MET A 20 17.41 7.73 5.23
C MET A 20 18.92 7.85 5.36
N LEU A 21 19.57 6.93 6.09
CA LEU A 21 21.02 6.92 6.26
C LEU A 21 21.76 6.88 4.92
N LEU A 22 21.37 5.98 4.01
CA LEU A 22 21.96 5.90 2.67
C LEU A 22 21.69 7.16 1.85
N SER A 23 20.53 7.81 2.02
CA SER A 23 20.20 9.04 1.28
C SER A 23 21.05 10.25 1.65
N VAL A 24 21.54 10.31 2.91
CA VAL A 24 22.42 11.38 3.40
C VAL A 24 23.90 10.98 3.42
N MET A 25 24.22 9.73 3.05
CA MET A 25 25.55 9.14 3.22
C MET A 25 26.65 9.97 2.56
N PHE A 26 26.43 10.49 1.35
CA PHE A 26 27.42 11.34 0.68
C PHE A 26 27.81 12.54 1.56
N PHE A 27 26.83 13.28 2.06
CA PHE A 27 27.05 14.45 2.92
C PHE A 27 27.71 14.09 4.24
N VAL A 28 27.31 12.97 4.84
CA VAL A 28 27.95 12.47 6.07
C VAL A 28 29.43 12.16 5.80
N THR A 29 29.77 11.46 4.71
CA THR A 29 31.18 11.15 4.38
C THR A 29 32.01 12.40 4.07
N LYS A 30 31.39 13.46 3.55
CA LYS A 30 32.05 14.72 3.19
C LYS A 30 32.24 15.67 4.38
N THR A 31 31.34 15.61 5.37
CA THR A 31 31.34 16.52 6.55
C THR A 31 32.05 15.94 7.77
N VAL A 32 32.12 14.61 7.90
CA VAL A 32 32.76 13.93 9.04
C VAL A 32 34.28 13.89 8.83
N PRO A 33 35.09 14.60 9.65
CA PRO A 33 36.52 14.80 9.38
C PRO A 33 37.36 13.54 9.12
N PRO A 34 37.28 12.45 9.93
CA PRO A 34 38.14 11.29 9.71
C PRO A 34 37.84 10.55 8.40
N ILE A 35 36.57 10.53 7.99
CA ILE A 35 36.14 9.90 6.73
C ILE A 35 36.50 10.81 5.57
N CYS A 36 36.28 12.12 5.75
CA CYS A 36 36.50 13.08 4.70
C CYS A 36 37.97 13.18 4.27
N THR A 37 38.89 13.31 5.22
CA THR A 37 40.33 13.44 4.93
C THR A 37 40.91 12.21 4.23
N THR A 38 40.25 11.06 4.38
CA THR A 38 40.63 9.80 3.71
C THR A 38 40.07 9.71 2.29
N MET A 39 38.83 10.16 2.08
CA MET A 39 38.11 9.96 0.83
C MET A 39 38.16 11.14 -0.15
N TYR A 40 38.37 12.36 0.35
CA TYR A 40 38.25 13.61 -0.39
C TYR A 40 39.44 14.54 -0.14
N ASN A 41 39.76 15.36 -1.14
CA ASN A 41 40.81 16.38 -1.02
C ASN A 41 40.30 17.63 -0.27
N THR A 42 39.00 17.91 -0.34
CA THR A 42 38.33 19.04 0.32
C THR A 42 37.15 18.56 1.14
N CYS A 43 37.02 19.10 2.37
CA CYS A 43 35.97 18.74 3.33
C CYS A 43 34.84 19.76 3.45
N HIS A 44 34.67 20.57 2.40
CA HIS A 44 33.55 21.48 2.26
C HIS A 44 32.69 21.03 1.08
N ILE A 45 31.39 21.35 1.15
CA ILE A 45 30.45 21.09 0.08
C ILE A 45 30.65 22.19 -0.97
N ASP A 46 30.92 21.79 -2.21
CA ASP A 46 31.17 22.74 -3.30
C ASP A 46 29.86 23.41 -3.76
N PHE A 47 29.96 24.59 -4.37
CA PHE A 47 28.79 25.34 -4.85
C PHE A 47 27.92 24.51 -5.82
N HIS A 48 28.56 23.73 -6.70
CA HIS A 48 27.86 22.82 -7.61
C HIS A 48 27.10 21.71 -6.88
N GLU A 49 27.63 21.21 -5.75
CA GLU A 49 26.96 20.19 -4.94
C GLU A 49 25.72 20.79 -4.24
N TYR A 50 25.81 22.03 -3.76
CA TYR A 50 24.68 22.78 -3.24
C TYR A 50 23.60 23.05 -4.29
N GLU A 51 23.98 23.43 -5.50
CA GLU A 51 23.03 23.67 -6.60
C GLU A 51 22.21 22.41 -6.91
N LEU A 52 22.88 21.25 -6.97
CA LEU A 52 22.22 19.96 -7.19
C LEU A 52 21.26 19.58 -6.05
N LEU A 53 21.60 19.91 -4.80
CA LEU A 53 20.72 19.72 -3.65
C LEU A 53 19.47 20.60 -3.73
N ILE A 54 19.65 21.88 -4.07
CA ILE A 54 18.53 22.82 -4.22
C ILE A 54 17.63 22.36 -5.37
N PHE A 55 18.22 21.88 -6.47
CA PHE A 55 17.48 21.31 -7.59
C PHE A 55 16.67 20.07 -7.17
N LEU A 56 17.29 19.16 -6.41
CA LEU A 56 16.61 17.99 -5.85
C LEU A 56 15.43 18.40 -4.94
N GLY A 57 15.66 19.32 -4.01
CA GLY A 57 14.62 19.82 -3.11
C GLY A 57 13.44 20.44 -3.88
N SER A 58 13.75 21.28 -4.87
CA SER A 58 12.76 21.91 -5.75
C SER A 58 11.98 20.88 -6.57
N PHE A 59 12.67 19.90 -7.15
CA PHE A 59 12.06 18.83 -7.94
C PHE A 59 11.12 17.96 -7.09
N VAL A 60 11.55 17.59 -5.89
CA VAL A 60 10.74 16.82 -4.95
C VAL A 60 9.52 17.63 -4.51
N ALA A 61 9.66 18.91 -4.20
CA ALA A 61 8.54 19.80 -3.85
C ALA A 61 7.50 19.90 -4.98
N LEU A 62 7.96 20.01 -6.25
CA LEU A 62 7.07 20.03 -7.43
C LEU A 62 6.35 18.70 -7.62
N ARG A 63 7.03 17.57 -7.44
CA ARG A 63 6.44 16.22 -7.53
C ARG A 63 5.51 15.90 -6.36
N SER A 64 5.75 16.49 -5.18
CA SER A 64 5.00 16.31 -3.94
C SER A 64 3.50 16.58 -4.09
N LYS A 65 3.14 17.59 -4.92
CA LYS A 65 1.74 17.94 -5.21
C LYS A 65 0.89 16.79 -5.77
N ARG A 66 1.49 15.65 -6.12
CA ARG A 66 0.81 14.48 -6.71
C ARG A 66 0.78 13.24 -5.79
N GLN A 67 1.37 13.26 -4.59
CA GLN A 67 1.42 12.11 -3.68
C GLN A 67 0.63 12.40 -2.40
N PHE A 68 -0.25 11.48 -2.00
CA PHE A 68 -1.16 11.66 -0.87
C PHE A 68 -0.68 10.99 0.45
N SER A 69 0.35 10.15 0.42
CA SER A 69 0.86 9.45 1.62
C SER A 69 2.29 9.90 1.99
N ILE A 70 2.51 10.15 3.29
CA ILE A 70 3.82 10.55 3.85
C ILE A 70 4.91 9.50 3.57
N PRO A 71 4.66 8.18 3.74
CA PRO A 71 5.66 7.16 3.46
C PRO A 71 6.07 7.10 1.98
N ASP A 72 5.13 7.29 1.04
CA ASP A 72 5.45 7.34 -0.39
C ASP A 72 6.32 8.56 -0.73
N TYR A 73 6.00 9.72 -0.15
CA TYR A 73 6.81 10.93 -0.32
C TYR A 73 8.24 10.71 0.17
N LEU A 74 8.38 10.16 1.37
CA LEU A 74 9.68 9.87 1.98
C LEU A 74 10.50 8.87 1.14
N SER A 75 9.86 7.80 0.66
CA SER A 75 10.49 6.80 -0.20
C SER A 75 10.99 7.41 -1.51
N HIS A 76 10.18 8.24 -2.17
CA HIS A 76 10.58 8.95 -3.39
C HIS A 76 11.72 9.94 -3.16
N PHE A 77 11.67 10.72 -2.07
CA PHE A 77 12.77 11.61 -1.69
C PHE A 77 14.08 10.82 -1.52
N CYS A 78 14.04 9.73 -0.74
CA CYS A 78 15.22 8.87 -0.52
C CYS A 78 15.76 8.29 -1.83
N LEU A 79 14.87 7.85 -2.74
CA LEU A 79 15.27 7.34 -4.06
C LEU A 79 16.05 8.38 -4.86
N PHE A 80 15.50 9.60 -5.01
CA PHE A 80 16.17 10.65 -5.78
C PHE A 80 17.45 11.13 -5.11
N ALA A 81 17.48 11.22 -3.78
CA ALA A 81 18.68 11.56 -3.02
C ALA A 81 19.81 10.52 -3.17
N LYS A 82 19.47 9.22 -3.26
CA LYS A 82 20.44 8.14 -3.53
C LYS A 82 20.97 8.20 -4.96
N ILE A 83 20.12 8.47 -5.95
CA ILE A 83 20.56 8.67 -7.34
C ILE A 83 21.54 9.85 -7.41
N LEU A 84 21.22 10.95 -6.71
CA LEU A 84 22.11 12.09 -6.63
C LEU A 84 23.43 11.73 -5.92
N SER A 85 23.36 10.98 -4.81
CA SER A 85 24.55 10.48 -4.10
C SER A 85 25.45 9.62 -5.00
N VAL A 86 24.88 8.71 -5.82
CA VAL A 86 25.66 7.93 -6.80
C VAL A 86 26.39 8.85 -7.78
N TYR A 87 25.70 9.85 -8.32
CA TYR A 87 26.29 10.82 -9.25
C TYR A 87 27.41 11.65 -8.59
N MET A 88 27.20 12.08 -7.34
CA MET A 88 28.20 12.82 -6.58
C MET A 88 29.44 11.96 -6.27
N PHE A 89 29.26 10.71 -5.85
CA PHE A 89 30.38 9.77 -5.70
C PHE A 89 31.10 9.52 -7.02
N TRP A 90 30.39 9.43 -8.15
CA TRP A 90 30.99 9.21 -9.46
C TRP A 90 31.91 10.36 -9.88
N LYS A 91 31.50 11.60 -9.59
CA LYS A 91 32.33 12.80 -9.81
C LYS A 91 33.63 12.77 -9.01
N GLN A 92 33.61 12.23 -7.80
CA GLN A 92 34.80 12.10 -6.96
C GLN A 92 35.69 10.93 -7.42
N ASN A 93 35.13 9.72 -7.47
CA ASN A 93 35.83 8.51 -7.86
C ASN A 93 34.82 7.41 -8.24
N ALA A 94 34.98 6.81 -9.42
CA ALA A 94 34.12 5.73 -9.89
C ALA A 94 34.05 4.52 -8.93
N VAL A 95 35.13 4.21 -8.21
CA VAL A 95 35.16 3.09 -7.25
C VAL A 95 34.20 3.32 -6.09
N TYR A 96 34.13 4.55 -5.55
CA TYR A 96 33.20 4.89 -4.47
C TYR A 96 31.74 4.85 -4.96
N ALA A 97 31.49 5.28 -6.20
CA ALA A 97 30.17 5.20 -6.81
C ALA A 97 29.69 3.76 -6.98
N VAL A 98 30.57 2.87 -7.44
CA VAL A 98 30.27 1.43 -7.56
C VAL A 98 30.04 0.82 -6.18
N GLY A 99 30.87 1.14 -5.20
CA GLY A 99 30.69 0.68 -3.82
C GLY A 99 29.35 1.10 -3.22
N PHE A 100 28.98 2.38 -3.36
CA PHE A 100 27.68 2.88 -2.91
C PHE A 100 26.52 2.24 -3.69
N GLY A 101 26.67 2.04 -5.00
CA GLY A 101 25.68 1.34 -5.83
C GLY A 101 25.44 -0.09 -5.37
N LEU A 102 26.50 -0.84 -5.04
CA LEU A 102 26.39 -2.20 -4.49
C LEU A 102 25.71 -2.23 -3.12
N LEU A 103 26.06 -1.29 -2.23
CA LEU A 103 25.40 -1.15 -0.92
C LEU A 103 23.92 -0.83 -1.06
N TRP A 104 23.56 0.05 -2.00
CA TRP A 104 22.17 0.38 -2.27
C TRP A 104 21.40 -0.82 -2.85
N LEU A 105 22.00 -1.57 -3.79
CA LEU A 105 21.41 -2.81 -4.30
C LEU A 105 21.22 -3.85 -3.21
N MET A 106 22.23 -4.07 -2.36
CA MET A 106 22.15 -4.95 -1.21
C MET A 106 20.99 -4.55 -0.29
N GLN A 107 20.89 -3.27 0.05
CA GLN A 107 19.78 -2.75 0.86
C GLN A 107 18.42 -2.96 0.18
N ALA A 108 18.30 -2.81 -1.13
CA ALA A 108 17.05 -3.07 -1.85
C ALA A 108 16.65 -4.55 -1.81
N CYS A 109 17.62 -5.48 -1.82
CA CYS A 109 17.37 -6.92 -1.72
C CYS A 109 16.98 -7.36 -0.30
N PHE A 110 17.70 -6.88 0.72
CA PHE A 110 17.54 -7.34 2.11
C PHE A 110 16.54 -6.53 2.94
N CYS A 111 16.37 -5.24 2.64
CA CYS A 111 15.43 -4.37 3.34
C CYS A 111 14.32 -3.98 2.36
N GLN A 112 13.30 -4.82 2.27
CA GLN A 112 12.08 -4.50 1.52
C GLN A 112 11.18 -3.56 2.32
N GLN A 113 10.34 -2.79 1.62
CA GLN A 113 9.36 -1.92 2.26
C GLN A 113 8.36 -2.78 3.05
N PRO A 114 8.07 -2.44 4.32
CA PRO A 114 7.13 -3.23 5.11
C PRO A 114 5.73 -3.19 4.49
N THR A 115 5.09 -4.36 4.41
CA THR A 115 3.69 -4.48 4.03
C THR A 115 2.78 -4.05 5.18
N TYR A 116 1.56 -3.61 4.86
CA TYR A 116 0.55 -3.29 5.87
C TYR A 116 0.35 -4.48 6.82
N SER A 117 0.45 -4.23 8.13
CA SER A 117 0.35 -5.24 9.20
C SER A 117 -0.71 -4.87 10.24
N GLY A 118 -1.67 -4.02 9.87
CA GLY A 118 -2.80 -3.68 10.74
C GLY A 118 -3.89 -4.76 10.72
N PRO A 119 -4.92 -4.63 11.57
CA PRO A 119 -6.09 -5.50 11.50
C PRO A 119 -6.79 -5.31 10.15
N ASP A 120 -7.17 -6.41 9.53
CA ASP A 120 -7.97 -6.43 8.30
C ASP A 120 -8.98 -7.57 8.36
N ARG A 121 -10.12 -7.39 7.68
CA ARG A 121 -11.18 -8.40 7.51
C ARG A 121 -11.22 -8.89 6.06
N VAL A 122 -10.07 -8.89 5.37
CA VAL A 122 -10.01 -9.25 3.96
C VAL A 122 -9.78 -10.75 3.82
N LEU A 123 -10.74 -11.44 3.21
CA LEU A 123 -10.58 -12.86 2.88
C LEU A 123 -9.68 -13.04 1.64
N TYR A 124 -8.68 -13.91 1.75
CA TYR A 124 -7.89 -14.33 0.59
C TYR A 124 -8.66 -15.39 -0.20
N LEU A 125 -9.10 -15.03 -1.40
CA LEU A 125 -9.87 -15.90 -2.28
C LEU A 125 -8.94 -16.65 -3.24
N ARG A 126 -9.10 -17.96 -3.26
CA ARG A 126 -8.62 -18.90 -4.28
C ARG A 126 -9.73 -19.18 -5.29
N ASP A 127 -9.44 -19.94 -6.34
CA ASP A 127 -10.41 -20.29 -7.38
C ASP A 127 -11.71 -20.91 -6.85
N THR A 128 -11.58 -21.98 -6.08
CA THR A 128 -12.64 -22.77 -5.48
C THR A 128 -13.43 -21.94 -4.46
N THR A 129 -12.72 -21.26 -3.56
CA THR A 129 -13.36 -20.40 -2.56
C THR A 129 -14.05 -19.19 -3.19
N PHE A 130 -13.52 -18.63 -4.29
CA PHE A 130 -14.17 -17.53 -4.99
C PHE A 130 -15.50 -18.00 -5.59
N ASP A 131 -15.49 -19.15 -6.25
CA ASP A 131 -16.71 -19.70 -6.85
C ASP A 131 -17.75 -20.08 -5.78
N GLN A 132 -17.31 -20.72 -4.68
CA GLN A 132 -18.19 -21.14 -3.59
C GLN A 132 -18.75 -19.98 -2.75
N GLU A 133 -17.94 -19.00 -2.38
CA GLU A 133 -18.35 -17.93 -1.45
C GLU A 133 -18.92 -16.70 -2.17
N VAL A 134 -18.40 -16.37 -3.36
CA VAL A 134 -18.77 -15.14 -4.08
C VAL A 134 -19.81 -15.43 -5.16
N VAL A 135 -19.61 -16.46 -5.97
CA VAL A 135 -20.49 -16.76 -7.12
C VAL A 135 -21.72 -17.56 -6.68
N HIS A 136 -21.52 -18.61 -5.90
CA HIS A 136 -22.56 -19.53 -5.44
C HIS A 136 -22.89 -19.42 -3.94
N GLY A 137 -22.29 -18.45 -3.25
CA GLY A 137 -22.47 -18.26 -1.82
C GLY A 137 -23.84 -17.69 -1.45
N ASP A 138 -23.97 -17.28 -0.19
CA ASP A 138 -25.20 -16.68 0.32
C ASP A 138 -25.59 -15.45 -0.52
N SER A 139 -26.75 -15.51 -1.16
CA SER A 139 -27.29 -14.44 -2.00
C SER A 139 -27.51 -13.11 -1.28
N ARG A 140 -27.58 -13.13 0.06
CA ARG A 140 -27.67 -11.95 0.93
C ARG A 140 -26.34 -11.24 1.07
N THR A 141 -25.23 -11.97 0.96
CA THR A 141 -23.89 -11.42 1.12
C THR A 141 -23.48 -10.62 -0.11
N THR A 142 -23.04 -9.39 0.15
CA THR A 142 -22.42 -8.53 -0.84
C THR A 142 -20.90 -8.59 -0.65
N TRP A 143 -20.18 -8.77 -1.75
CA TRP A 143 -18.73 -8.90 -1.75
C TRP A 143 -18.08 -7.74 -2.51
N LEU A 144 -17.13 -7.05 -1.89
CA LEU A 144 -16.19 -6.21 -2.62
C LEU A 144 -14.88 -6.99 -2.80
N VAL A 145 -14.54 -7.35 -4.04
CA VAL A 145 -13.36 -8.16 -4.34
C VAL A 145 -12.31 -7.34 -5.08
N ALA A 146 -11.09 -7.35 -4.54
CA ALA A 146 -9.90 -6.78 -5.16
C ALA A 146 -9.13 -7.83 -5.97
N PHE A 147 -9.15 -7.68 -7.30
CA PHE A 147 -8.30 -8.42 -8.22
C PHE A 147 -6.98 -7.69 -8.36
N TYR A 148 -5.89 -8.36 -7.94
CA TYR A 148 -4.58 -7.72 -7.81
C TYR A 148 -3.44 -8.63 -8.26
N THR A 149 -2.27 -8.04 -8.44
CA THR A 149 -1.01 -8.77 -8.63
C THR A 149 0.03 -8.30 -7.62
N ALA A 150 0.95 -9.18 -7.22
CA ALA A 150 1.96 -8.88 -6.20
C ALA A 150 3.03 -7.87 -6.67
N TRP A 151 3.27 -7.80 -7.98
CA TRP A 151 4.32 -6.98 -8.57
C TRP A 151 3.84 -5.58 -9.00
N SER A 152 2.53 -5.32 -9.04
CA SER A 152 1.99 -4.03 -9.50
C SER A 152 2.10 -2.96 -8.40
N PRO A 153 2.81 -1.84 -8.64
CA PRO A 153 2.92 -0.77 -7.64
C PRO A 153 1.57 -0.17 -7.24
N ALA A 154 0.62 -0.10 -8.17
CA ALA A 154 -0.72 0.40 -7.88
C ALA A 154 -1.49 -0.55 -6.95
N CYS A 155 -1.28 -1.87 -7.07
CA CYS A 155 -1.86 -2.86 -6.18
C CYS A 155 -1.27 -2.77 -4.76
N ILE A 156 0.06 -2.62 -4.65
CA ILE A 156 0.74 -2.44 -3.35
C ILE A 156 0.19 -1.22 -2.61
N LYS A 157 -0.05 -0.11 -3.33
CA LYS A 157 -0.65 1.11 -2.74
C LYS A 157 -2.10 0.93 -2.31
N LEU A 158 -2.88 0.08 -2.99
CA LEU A 158 -4.27 -0.21 -2.63
C LEU A 158 -4.37 -1.05 -1.35
N GLN A 159 -3.44 -1.97 -1.10
CA GLN A 159 -3.49 -2.90 0.04
C GLN A 159 -3.84 -2.27 1.39
N PRO A 160 -3.12 -1.23 1.88
CA PRO A 160 -3.44 -0.62 3.17
C PRO A 160 -4.83 0.04 3.18
N ILE A 161 -5.22 0.71 2.09
CA ILE A 161 -6.51 1.37 1.97
C ILE A 161 -7.64 0.34 2.01
N PHE A 162 -7.48 -0.75 1.28
CA PHE A 162 -8.47 -1.82 1.20
C PHE A 162 -8.60 -2.59 2.53
N ALA A 163 -7.48 -2.79 3.23
CA ALA A 163 -7.46 -3.36 4.57
C ALA A 163 -8.23 -2.47 5.57
N GLU A 164 -7.94 -1.16 5.60
CA GLU A 164 -8.66 -0.22 6.47
C GLU A 164 -10.16 -0.17 6.13
N LEU A 165 -10.53 -0.20 4.84
CA LEU A 165 -11.94 -0.23 4.42
C LEU A 165 -12.64 -1.50 4.88
N SER A 166 -11.95 -2.64 4.83
CA SER A 166 -12.51 -3.92 5.30
C SER A 166 -12.74 -3.94 6.79
N GLU A 167 -11.91 -3.26 7.59
CA GLU A 167 -12.11 -3.19 9.04
C GLU A 167 -13.29 -2.27 9.38
N GLU A 168 -13.43 -1.14 8.68
CA GLU A 168 -14.49 -0.16 8.94
C GLU A 168 -15.87 -0.64 8.46
N TYR A 169 -15.94 -1.21 7.25
CA TYR A 169 -17.19 -1.58 6.59
C TYR A 169 -17.46 -3.08 6.59
N GLY A 170 -16.53 -3.92 7.05
CA GLY A 170 -16.67 -5.38 7.06
C GLY A 170 -17.73 -5.87 8.04
N LEU A 171 -18.76 -6.53 7.51
CA LEU A 171 -19.85 -7.18 8.24
C LEU A 171 -20.04 -8.62 7.73
N ASP A 172 -20.86 -9.41 8.42
CA ASP A 172 -21.18 -10.79 7.99
C ASP A 172 -21.79 -10.85 6.58
N PHE A 173 -22.55 -9.81 6.19
CA PHE A 173 -23.20 -9.70 4.88
C PHE A 173 -22.58 -8.64 3.95
N LEU A 174 -21.52 -7.94 4.38
CA LEU A 174 -20.71 -7.06 3.54
C LEU A 174 -19.23 -7.44 3.71
N LYS A 175 -18.77 -8.34 2.85
CA LYS A 175 -17.45 -8.97 2.96
C LYS A 175 -16.47 -8.38 1.96
N PHE A 176 -15.19 -8.41 2.33
CA PHE A 176 -14.09 -7.93 1.51
C PHE A 176 -13.21 -9.11 1.14
N GLY A 177 -12.88 -9.24 -0.14
CA GLY A 177 -12.06 -10.32 -0.66
C GLY A 177 -10.88 -9.79 -1.48
N LYS A 178 -9.79 -10.55 -1.55
CA LYS A 178 -8.70 -10.29 -2.51
C LYS A 178 -8.33 -11.56 -3.25
N LEU A 179 -8.06 -11.42 -4.55
CA LEU A 179 -7.75 -12.53 -5.44
C LEU A 179 -6.52 -12.18 -6.29
N ASP A 180 -5.49 -13.02 -6.18
CA ASP A 180 -4.27 -12.88 -6.96
C ASP A 180 -4.46 -13.49 -8.36
N ILE A 181 -4.68 -12.63 -9.35
CA ILE A 181 -4.92 -13.05 -10.73
C ILE A 181 -3.65 -13.52 -11.44
N THR A 182 -2.48 -13.31 -10.84
CA THR A 182 -1.22 -13.93 -11.31
C THR A 182 -1.27 -15.44 -11.09
N ARG A 183 -1.88 -15.87 -9.98
CA ARG A 183 -2.04 -17.30 -9.63
C ARG A 183 -3.24 -17.93 -10.33
N TYR A 184 -4.29 -17.15 -10.56
CA TYR A 184 -5.54 -17.64 -11.16
C TYR A 184 -5.88 -16.88 -12.45
N PRO A 185 -5.12 -17.08 -13.54
CA PRO A 185 -5.28 -16.35 -14.79
C PRO A 185 -6.62 -16.62 -15.48
N ASP A 186 -7.23 -17.79 -15.26
CA ASP A 186 -8.53 -18.13 -15.88
C ASP A 186 -9.68 -17.31 -15.28
N ILE A 187 -9.59 -16.92 -14.01
CA ILE A 187 -10.52 -15.96 -13.41
C ILE A 187 -10.33 -14.58 -14.02
N ALA A 188 -9.08 -14.17 -14.25
CA ALA A 188 -8.79 -12.91 -14.94
C ALA A 188 -9.45 -12.88 -16.33
N LYS A 189 -9.31 -13.95 -17.11
CA LYS A 189 -9.97 -14.10 -18.42
C LYS A 189 -11.50 -14.05 -18.29
N LYS A 190 -12.08 -14.79 -17.33
CA LYS A 190 -13.54 -14.82 -17.08
C LYS A 190 -14.11 -13.42 -16.83
N TYR A 191 -13.38 -12.58 -16.08
CA TYR A 191 -13.79 -11.20 -15.79
C TYR A 191 -13.20 -10.14 -16.74
N SER A 192 -12.52 -10.56 -17.81
CA SER A 192 -11.88 -9.70 -18.80
C SER A 192 -10.90 -8.68 -18.18
N ILE A 193 -10.08 -9.16 -17.25
CA ILE A 193 -9.04 -8.38 -16.57
C ILE A 193 -7.69 -8.68 -17.25
N ASP A 194 -7.12 -7.68 -17.90
CA ASP A 194 -5.79 -7.71 -18.50
C ASP A 194 -4.72 -7.58 -17.41
N THR A 195 -3.91 -8.64 -17.28
CA THR A 195 -2.83 -8.79 -16.31
C THR A 195 -1.49 -8.24 -16.79
N SER A 196 -1.41 -7.69 -18.01
CA SER A 196 -0.17 -7.17 -18.57
C SER A 196 0.39 -6.00 -17.74
N GLY A 197 1.72 -5.87 -17.67
CA GLY A 197 2.39 -4.80 -16.93
C GLY A 197 2.10 -3.38 -17.44
N TRP A 198 1.61 -3.26 -18.68
CA TRP A 198 1.24 -2.00 -19.31
C TRP A 198 -0.26 -1.69 -19.19
N SER A 199 -1.05 -2.66 -18.72
CA SER A 199 -2.49 -2.50 -18.49
C SER A 199 -2.76 -1.46 -17.39
N LYS A 200 -3.76 -0.62 -17.62
CA LYS A 200 -4.30 0.31 -16.63
C LYS A 200 -5.47 -0.28 -15.84
N GLN A 201 -5.75 -1.57 -16.00
CA GLN A 201 -6.86 -2.23 -15.33
C GLN A 201 -6.53 -2.65 -13.89
N LEU A 202 -5.24 -2.77 -13.55
CA LEU A 202 -4.82 -3.19 -12.21
C LEU A 202 -4.55 -2.02 -11.26
N PRO A 203 -4.98 -2.10 -9.99
CA PRO A 203 -5.90 -3.12 -9.44
C PRO A 203 -7.31 -2.96 -10.01
N THR A 204 -8.11 -4.04 -10.03
CA THR A 204 -9.55 -3.97 -10.32
C THR A 204 -10.35 -4.31 -9.06
N LEU A 205 -11.24 -3.41 -8.65
CA LEU A 205 -12.24 -3.66 -7.62
C LEU A 205 -13.57 -3.98 -8.28
N ILE A 206 -14.21 -5.08 -7.90
CA ILE A 206 -15.53 -5.47 -8.40
C ILE A 206 -16.47 -5.72 -7.23
N LEU A 207 -17.67 -5.14 -7.27
CA LEU A 207 -18.75 -5.41 -6.34
C LEU A 207 -19.64 -6.53 -6.87
N PHE A 208 -19.80 -7.57 -6.08
CA PHE A 208 -20.67 -8.71 -6.36
C PHE A 208 -21.87 -8.73 -5.43
N ARG A 209 -23.05 -8.99 -6.00
CA ARG A 209 -24.30 -9.20 -5.27
C ARG A 209 -25.06 -10.34 -5.92
N LYS A 210 -25.52 -11.31 -5.13
CA LYS A 210 -26.19 -12.53 -5.64
C LYS A 210 -25.37 -13.24 -6.72
N GLY A 211 -24.05 -13.36 -6.53
CA GLY A 211 -23.14 -14.00 -7.48
C GLY A 211 -22.87 -13.23 -8.78
N LYS A 212 -23.46 -12.04 -8.95
CA LYS A 212 -23.34 -11.24 -10.16
C LYS A 212 -22.55 -9.98 -9.90
N GLU A 213 -21.75 -9.61 -10.90
CA GLU A 213 -21.08 -8.33 -10.92
C GLU A 213 -22.09 -7.19 -11.06
N ILE A 214 -22.02 -6.22 -10.15
CA ILE A 214 -22.87 -5.02 -10.15
C ILE A 214 -22.12 -3.83 -10.74
N THR A 215 -20.88 -3.60 -10.29
CA THR A 215 -20.06 -2.49 -10.75
C THR A 215 -18.58 -2.80 -10.53
N ARG A 216 -17.72 -2.17 -11.33
CA ARG A 216 -16.27 -2.33 -11.27
C ARG A 216 -15.52 -1.00 -11.38
N ARG A 217 -14.35 -0.93 -10.77
CA ARG A 217 -13.37 0.15 -10.94
C ARG A 217 -11.98 -0.42 -11.19
N PRO A 218 -11.24 0.06 -12.20
CA PRO A 218 -11.60 1.13 -13.13
C PRO A 218 -12.73 0.70 -14.10
N ALA A 219 -13.55 1.64 -14.53
CA ALA A 219 -14.67 1.31 -15.44
C ALA A 219 -14.15 1.06 -16.86
N ILE A 220 -14.73 0.06 -17.53
CA ILE A 220 -14.46 -0.20 -18.94
C ILE A 220 -15.50 0.55 -19.76
N VAL A 221 -15.04 1.52 -20.54
CA VAL A 221 -15.85 2.45 -21.33
C VAL A 221 -15.55 2.27 -22.83
N GLY A 222 -16.41 2.83 -23.68
CA GLY A 222 -16.24 2.87 -25.13
C GLY A 222 -17.03 1.78 -25.86
N VAL A 223 -17.38 2.08 -27.12
CA VAL A 223 -18.24 1.26 -27.99
C VAL A 223 -17.73 -0.19 -28.13
N ASN A 224 -16.40 -0.38 -28.03
CA ASN A 224 -15.75 -1.69 -28.15
C ASN A 224 -15.25 -2.28 -26.81
N LYS A 225 -15.62 -1.71 -25.65
CA LYS A 225 -15.11 -2.12 -24.32
C LYS A 225 -13.58 -2.13 -24.19
N LYS A 226 -12.89 -1.25 -24.92
CA LYS A 226 -11.42 -1.19 -24.94
C LYS A 226 -10.83 -0.01 -24.17
N SER A 227 -11.61 1.03 -23.84
CA SER A 227 -11.07 2.17 -23.12
C SER A 227 -11.28 1.99 -21.62
N ILE A 228 -10.24 2.26 -20.84
CA ILE A 228 -10.26 2.15 -19.39
C ILE A 228 -10.38 3.56 -18.82
N GLN A 229 -11.47 3.84 -18.11
CA GLN A 229 -11.61 5.11 -17.42
C GLN A 229 -10.64 5.13 -16.24
N LYS A 230 -9.70 6.09 -16.25
CA LYS A 230 -8.73 6.24 -15.17
C LYS A 230 -9.45 6.42 -13.83
N PHE A 231 -9.09 5.60 -12.85
CA PHE A 231 -9.62 5.66 -11.49
C PHE A 231 -8.48 5.85 -10.49
N PHE A 232 -8.69 6.73 -9.51
CA PHE A 232 -7.75 6.94 -8.42
C PHE A 232 -8.25 6.22 -7.18
N PHE A 233 -7.52 5.21 -6.74
CA PHE A 233 -7.86 4.39 -5.57
C PHE A 233 -7.52 5.11 -4.27
N THR A 234 -8.33 6.12 -3.92
CA THR A 234 -8.31 6.76 -2.60
C THR A 234 -9.47 6.22 -1.75
N TRP A 235 -9.36 6.35 -0.43
CA TRP A 235 -10.43 5.99 0.50
C TRP A 235 -11.78 6.57 0.06
N GLU A 236 -11.85 7.89 -0.11
CA GLU A 236 -13.06 8.62 -0.48
C GLU A 236 -13.62 8.15 -1.82
N ASN A 237 -12.76 7.99 -2.83
CA ASN A 237 -13.22 7.56 -4.15
C ASN A 237 -13.79 6.14 -4.12
N ILE A 238 -13.21 5.22 -3.33
CA ILE A 238 -13.73 3.85 -3.20
C ILE A 238 -15.07 3.88 -2.46
N VAL A 239 -15.15 4.55 -1.31
CA VAL A 239 -16.39 4.68 -0.52
C VAL A 239 -17.52 5.25 -1.38
N ASN A 240 -17.26 6.34 -2.10
CA ASN A 240 -18.26 7.02 -2.91
C ASN A 240 -18.62 6.22 -4.17
N SER A 241 -17.65 5.62 -4.86
CA SER A 241 -17.90 4.91 -6.12
C SER A 241 -18.65 3.59 -5.96
N PHE A 242 -18.55 2.98 -4.78
CA PHE A 242 -19.24 1.74 -4.44
C PHE A 242 -20.36 1.95 -3.41
N SER A 243 -20.68 3.20 -3.06
CA SER A 243 -21.67 3.57 -2.04
C SER A 243 -21.55 2.75 -0.75
N LEU A 244 -20.32 2.56 -0.25
CA LEU A 244 -20.05 1.64 0.87
C LEU A 244 -20.81 2.03 2.14
N GLY A 245 -21.00 3.33 2.39
CA GLY A 245 -21.80 3.81 3.53
C GLY A 245 -23.27 3.37 3.46
N GLU A 246 -23.88 3.45 2.28
CA GLU A 246 -25.27 3.01 2.07
C GLU A 246 -25.39 1.49 2.21
N LEU A 247 -24.49 0.74 1.56
CA LEU A 247 -24.46 -0.73 1.64
C LEU A 247 -24.27 -1.22 3.08
N TYR A 248 -23.41 -0.55 3.85
CA TYR A 248 -23.19 -0.87 5.26
C TYR A 248 -24.44 -0.67 6.10
N MET A 249 -25.13 0.46 5.91
CA MET A 249 -26.39 0.74 6.62
C MET A 249 -27.52 -0.20 6.18
N GLU A 250 -27.57 -0.56 4.90
CA GLU A 250 -28.51 -1.55 4.35
C GLU A 250 -28.29 -2.93 4.99
N CYS A 251 -27.04 -3.39 5.07
CA CYS A 251 -26.69 -4.66 5.69
C CYS A 251 -27.03 -4.71 7.18
N LYS A 252 -26.72 -3.63 7.94
CA LYS A 252 -27.07 -3.55 9.36
C LYS A 252 -28.58 -3.60 9.63
N LYS A 253 -29.39 -3.01 8.74
CA LYS A 253 -30.85 -2.99 8.87
C LYS A 253 -31.49 -4.32 8.47
N SER A 254 -31.03 -4.90 7.37
CA SER A 254 -31.58 -6.15 6.81
C SER A 254 -31.21 -7.37 7.65
N HIS A 255 -30.03 -7.36 8.27
CA HIS A 255 -29.51 -8.47 9.06
C HIS A 255 -28.84 -7.94 10.33
N PRO A 256 -29.61 -7.74 11.41
CA PRO A 256 -29.05 -7.33 12.69
C PRO A 256 -28.06 -8.39 13.19
N THR A 257 -26.81 -8.00 13.40
CA THR A 257 -25.85 -8.83 14.12
C THR A 257 -26.39 -9.10 15.53
N PRO A 258 -26.34 -10.34 16.05
CA PRO A 258 -26.72 -10.61 17.43
C PRO A 258 -25.95 -9.67 18.36
N LYS A 259 -26.64 -9.04 19.33
CA LYS A 259 -25.95 -8.26 20.37
C LYS A 259 -24.94 -9.18 21.07
N PRO A 260 -23.71 -8.72 21.35
CA PRO A 260 -22.82 -9.45 22.24
C PRO A 260 -23.57 -9.68 23.56
N ILE A 261 -23.63 -10.94 24.00
CA ILE A 261 -24.20 -11.31 25.29
C ILE A 261 -23.33 -10.59 26.33
N GLU A 262 -23.91 -9.61 27.02
CA GLU A 262 -23.31 -9.04 28.23
C GLU A 262 -23.19 -10.20 29.22
N ALA A 263 -21.97 -10.55 29.60
CA ALA A 263 -21.72 -11.53 30.62
C ALA A 263 -22.32 -10.98 31.93
N GLU A 264 -23.46 -11.52 32.35
CA GLU A 264 -23.97 -11.34 33.70
C GLU A 264 -22.90 -11.88 34.66
N THR A 265 -22.23 -10.98 35.36
CA THR A 265 -21.41 -11.30 36.54
C THR A 265 -22.34 -11.87 37.61
N GLU A 266 -22.32 -13.20 37.78
CA GLU A 266 -22.83 -13.85 38.98
C GLU A 266 -21.97 -13.43 40.19
N GLU A 267 -22.59 -12.75 41.16
CA GLU A 267 -22.04 -12.56 42.51
C GLU A 267 -21.90 -13.92 43.21
N PRO A 268 -20.77 -14.23 43.88
CA PRO A 268 -20.64 -15.48 44.63
C PRO A 268 -21.46 -15.41 45.92
N ALA A 269 -22.32 -16.42 46.10
CA ALA A 269 -23.05 -16.67 47.33
C ALA A 269 -22.09 -16.82 48.52
N LYS A 270 -22.39 -16.10 49.61
CA LYS A 270 -21.72 -16.23 50.91
C LYS A 270 -22.08 -17.57 51.54
N ASP A 271 -21.13 -18.50 51.59
CA ASP A 271 -21.23 -19.66 52.46
C ASP A 271 -20.89 -19.26 53.91
N LYS A 272 -21.84 -19.45 54.82
CA LYS A 272 -21.66 -19.36 56.26
C LYS A 272 -21.13 -20.71 56.74
N ILE A 273 -19.94 -20.71 57.34
CA ILE A 273 -19.42 -21.85 58.09
C ILE A 273 -19.80 -21.63 59.56
N GLU A 274 -20.66 -22.51 60.07
CA GLU A 274 -20.75 -22.90 61.49
C GLU A 274 -19.66 -23.93 61.81
#